data_AF-A0A0B5HUI8-F1
#
_entry.id   AF-A0A0B5HUI8-F1
#
_cell.length_a   1.000
_cell.length_b   1.000
_cell.length_c   1.000
_cell.angle_alpha   90.00
_cell.angle_beta   90.00
_cell.angle_gamma   90.00
#
_symmetry.space_group_name_H-M   'P 1'
#
loop_
_entity.id
_entity.type
_entity.pdbx_description
1 polymer ?
#
loop_
_entity_poly.entity_id
_entity_poly.type
_entity_poly.pdbx_seq_one_letter_code
_entity_poly.pdbx_strand_id
1 'polypeptide(L)'
;MDLLQFTDFGKIAAIANDLGINEIVIAKDFSEKELEELKKEIPKQKLKFFTCKVLEKTDAKALKRFRGKADFVAVKGSTVQLNKFAVASKVDFLLQPIDSGKLRFDTAIARVAMQNNVRVCFLFSEFLEAKPFQRALMLKNAFMVSKLARKFGCSLQVFSGATSEWEMRHERGLQNFLKSLEEKK
;
A
#
# COMPACT_ATOMS: atom_id res chain seq x y z
N MET A 1 2.32 -10.39 5.91
CA MET A 1 3.14 -9.15 5.82
C MET A 1 2.21 -7.96 5.88
N ASP A 2 2.55 -6.92 6.64
CA ASP A 2 1.78 -5.67 6.70
C ASP A 2 2.64 -4.44 6.33
N LEU A 3 2.00 -3.34 5.92
CA LEU A 3 2.65 -2.09 5.54
C LEU A 3 2.15 -0.95 6.44
N LEU A 4 3.10 -0.26 7.08
CA LEU A 4 2.88 0.80 8.08
C LEU A 4 3.50 2.12 7.63
N GLN A 5 2.97 3.23 8.12
CA GLN A 5 3.42 4.59 7.82
C GLN A 5 4.05 5.31 9.02
N PHE A 6 4.36 4.59 10.10
CA PHE A 6 5.02 5.12 11.31
C PHE A 6 6.24 4.28 11.69
N THR A 7 7.10 4.82 12.57
CA THR A 7 8.47 4.31 12.81
C THR A 7 8.77 3.99 14.28
N ASP A 8 7.75 3.87 15.14
CA ASP A 8 7.97 3.49 16.54
C ASP A 8 8.14 1.97 16.67
N PHE A 9 9.37 1.49 16.51
CA PHE A 9 9.69 0.06 16.49
C PHE A 9 9.30 -0.67 17.78
N GLY A 10 9.36 -0.01 18.95
CA GLY A 10 9.02 -0.62 20.23
C GLY A 10 7.55 -0.98 20.31
N LYS A 11 6.68 -0.02 19.96
CA LYS A 11 5.24 -0.24 19.92
C LYS A 11 4.83 -1.18 18.80
N ILE A 12 5.43 -1.02 17.61
CA ILE A 12 5.19 -1.89 16.47
C ILE A 12 5.48 -3.34 16.85
N ALA A 13 6.62 -3.61 17.49
CA ALA A 13 7.00 -4.97 17.84
C ALA A 13 6.06 -5.60 18.88
N ALA A 14 5.62 -4.84 19.87
CA ALA A 14 4.66 -5.31 20.86
C ALA A 14 3.34 -5.73 20.19
N ILE A 15 2.72 -4.85 19.41
CA ILE A 15 1.44 -5.13 18.76
C ILE A 15 1.59 -6.19 17.66
N ALA A 16 2.69 -6.19 16.90
CA ALA A 16 2.89 -7.16 15.83
C ALA A 16 2.95 -8.60 16.35
N ASN A 17 3.56 -8.81 17.53
CA ASN A 17 3.55 -10.12 18.18
C ASN A 17 2.13 -10.56 18.55
N ASP A 18 1.33 -9.66 19.12
CA ASP A 18 -0.07 -9.93 19.49
C ASP A 18 -0.95 -10.21 18.26
N LEU A 19 -0.68 -9.52 17.15
CA LEU A 19 -1.37 -9.70 15.88
C LEU A 19 -0.81 -10.85 15.02
N GLY A 20 0.25 -11.54 15.47
CA GLY A 20 0.91 -12.62 14.72
C GLY A 20 1.54 -12.19 13.40
N ILE A 21 1.94 -10.93 13.27
CA ILE A 21 2.59 -10.37 12.07
C ILE A 21 4.10 -10.61 12.19
N ASN A 22 4.70 -11.30 11.22
CA ASN A 22 6.14 -11.60 11.23
C ASN A 22 6.98 -10.65 10.35
N GLU A 23 6.32 -9.96 9.41
CA GLU A 23 6.97 -9.15 8.38
C GLU A 23 6.26 -7.81 8.27
N ILE A 24 7.03 -6.73 8.42
CA ILE A 24 6.55 -5.36 8.47
C ILE A 24 7.31 -4.55 7.44
N VAL A 25 6.57 -3.81 6.62
CA VAL A 25 7.11 -2.87 5.65
C VAL A 25 6.85 -1.46 6.16
N ILE A 26 7.90 -0.69 6.41
CA ILE A 26 7.76 0.73 6.74
C ILE A 26 7.75 1.51 5.43
N ALA A 27 6.61 2.11 5.12
CA ALA A 27 6.35 2.87 3.90
C ALA A 27 6.25 4.36 4.17
N LYS A 28 7.25 5.12 3.74
CA LYS A 28 7.27 6.59 3.81
C LYS A 28 8.00 7.18 2.60
N ASP A 29 7.86 8.49 2.43
CA ASP A 29 8.64 9.25 1.45
C ASP A 29 10.05 9.57 2.00
N PHE A 30 10.90 8.54 2.14
CA PHE A 30 12.23 8.70 2.76
C PHE A 30 13.24 9.47 1.91
N SER A 31 13.99 10.39 2.48
CA SER A 31 15.26 10.82 1.90
C SER A 31 16.30 9.68 1.94
N GLU A 32 17.39 9.80 1.18
CA GLU A 32 18.44 8.77 1.20
C GLU A 32 19.08 8.61 2.58
N LYS A 33 19.24 9.71 3.32
CA LYS A 33 19.80 9.72 4.68
C LYS A 33 18.88 9.01 5.67
N GLU A 34 17.59 9.35 5.63
CA GLU A 34 16.58 8.73 6.51
C GLU A 34 16.48 7.22 6.25
N LEU A 35 16.62 6.78 4.99
CA LEU A 35 16.60 5.36 4.67
C LEU A 35 17.80 4.62 5.26
N GLU A 36 18.99 5.22 5.21
CA GLU A 36 20.20 4.65 5.81
C GLU A 36 20.14 4.63 7.33
N GLU A 37 19.61 5.68 7.95
CA GLU A 37 19.36 5.77 9.39
C GLU A 37 18.36 4.71 9.84
N LEU A 38 17.23 4.60 9.14
CA LEU A 38 16.20 3.61 9.44
C LEU A 38 16.76 2.19 9.38
N LYS A 39 17.59 1.88 8.37
CA LYS A 39 18.23 0.56 8.25
C LYS A 39 19.20 0.25 9.40
N LYS A 40 19.81 1.26 10.03
CA LYS A 40 20.65 1.09 11.22
C LYS A 40 19.82 0.91 12.49
N GLU A 41 18.68 1.57 12.57
CA GLU A 41 17.76 1.51 13.71
C GLU A 41 16.93 0.22 13.75
N ILE A 42 16.74 -0.47 12.61
CA ILE A 42 16.01 -1.74 12.56
C ILE A 42 16.60 -2.71 13.60
N PRO A 43 15.84 -3.03 14.66
CA PRO A 43 16.35 -3.89 15.69
C PRO A 43 16.44 -5.33 15.16
N LYS A 44 17.50 -6.07 15.52
CA LYS A 44 17.64 -7.50 15.24
C LYS A 44 16.68 -8.31 16.12
N GLN A 45 15.39 -8.18 15.87
CA GLN A 45 14.34 -8.94 16.54
C GLN A 45 13.88 -10.10 15.65
N LYS A 46 12.98 -10.92 16.17
CA LYS A 46 12.32 -11.99 15.41
C LYS A 46 11.48 -11.44 14.24
N LEU A 47 11.02 -10.20 14.36
CA LEU A 47 10.29 -9.46 13.33
C LEU A 47 11.21 -8.98 12.23
N LYS A 48 10.85 -9.25 10.97
CA LYS A 48 11.56 -8.74 9.80
C LYS A 48 10.99 -7.39 9.39
N PHE A 49 11.83 -6.38 9.39
CA PHE A 49 11.50 -5.06 8.88
C PHE A 49 12.05 -4.88 7.47
N PHE A 50 11.21 -4.36 6.59
CA PHE A 50 11.55 -3.95 5.23
C PHE A 50 11.22 -2.48 5.04
N THR A 51 11.88 -1.87 4.07
CA THR A 51 11.75 -0.45 3.75
C THR A 51 11.03 -0.27 2.42
N CYS A 52 10.04 0.62 2.39
CA CYS A 52 9.31 0.95 1.17
C CYS A 52 9.35 2.45 0.91
N LYS A 53 9.97 2.88 -0.19
CA LYS A 53 9.92 4.27 -0.63
C LYS A 53 8.57 4.54 -1.29
N VAL A 54 7.80 5.48 -0.73
CA VAL A 54 6.53 5.93 -1.33
C VAL A 54 6.79 7.21 -2.12
N LEU A 55 6.36 7.22 -3.39
CA LEU A 55 6.39 8.40 -4.24
C LEU A 55 4.98 8.98 -4.41
N GLU A 56 4.83 10.27 -4.16
CA GLU A 56 3.57 10.99 -4.38
C GLU A 56 3.55 11.82 -5.68
N LYS A 57 4.68 11.82 -6.39
CA LYS A 57 4.87 12.57 -7.65
C LYS A 57 5.47 11.66 -8.72
N THR A 58 5.26 12.03 -9.98
CA THR A 58 5.86 11.35 -11.12
C THR A 58 7.35 11.68 -11.21
N ASP A 59 8.18 10.91 -10.49
CA ASP A 59 9.63 11.07 -10.51
C ASP A 59 10.33 9.75 -10.86
N ALA A 60 10.62 9.59 -12.16
CA ALA A 60 11.34 8.42 -12.68
C ALA A 60 12.81 8.38 -12.20
N LYS A 61 13.43 9.52 -11.89
CA LYS A 61 14.82 9.57 -11.43
C LYS A 61 14.92 9.07 -10.00
N ALA A 62 14.04 9.55 -9.12
CA ALA A 62 13.94 9.04 -7.75
C ALA A 62 13.64 7.54 -7.74
N LEU A 63 12.66 7.09 -8.54
CA LEU A 63 12.31 5.67 -8.64
C LEU A 63 13.53 4.79 -8.98
N LYS A 64 14.33 5.16 -9.98
CA LYS A 64 15.55 4.41 -10.34
C LYS A 64 16.59 4.40 -9.23
N ARG A 65 16.78 5.51 -8.52
CA ARG A 65 17.74 5.62 -7.42
C ARG A 65 17.36 4.74 -6.23
N PHE A 66 16.09 4.77 -5.84
CA PHE A 66 15.61 4.03 -4.67
C PHE A 66 15.40 2.54 -4.93
N ARG A 67 15.24 2.11 -6.19
CA ARG A 67 15.07 0.70 -6.54
C ARG A 67 16.26 -0.20 -6.14
N GLY A 68 17.46 0.36 -6.00
CA GLY A 68 18.64 -0.35 -5.51
C GLY A 68 18.94 -0.13 -4.02
N LYS A 69 18.19 0.75 -3.35
CA LYS A 69 18.44 1.15 -1.96
C LYS A 69 17.33 0.70 -1.00
N ALA A 70 16.07 0.83 -1.38
CA ALA A 70 14.92 0.39 -0.60
C ALA A 70 14.55 -1.05 -0.98
N ASP A 71 13.92 -1.79 -0.07
CA ASP A 71 13.48 -3.17 -0.33
C ASP A 71 12.28 -3.19 -1.29
N PHE A 72 11.43 -2.16 -1.20
CA PHE A 72 10.29 -1.96 -2.10
C PHE A 72 10.19 -0.48 -2.54
N VAL A 73 9.56 -0.27 -3.70
CA VAL A 73 9.16 1.04 -4.18
C VAL A 73 7.66 1.05 -4.46
N ALA A 74 6.99 2.06 -3.96
CA ALA A 74 5.57 2.26 -4.11
C ALA A 74 5.24 3.65 -4.64
N VAL A 75 4.07 3.78 -5.28
CA VAL A 75 3.52 5.08 -5.69
C VAL A 75 2.14 5.22 -5.06
N LYS A 76 1.85 6.39 -4.45
CA LYS A 76 0.52 6.72 -3.93
C LYS A 76 -0.36 7.20 -5.09
N GLY A 77 -1.40 6.44 -5.37
CA GLY A 77 -2.27 6.55 -6.53
C GLY A 77 -3.34 7.64 -6.43
N SER A 78 -2.94 8.90 -6.33
CA SER A 78 -3.88 10.01 -6.16
C SER A 78 -4.46 10.54 -7.48
N THR A 79 -3.89 10.25 -8.65
CA THR A 79 -4.39 10.74 -9.94
C THR A 79 -4.27 9.69 -11.04
N VAL A 80 -5.00 9.88 -12.16
CA VAL A 80 -4.88 9.00 -13.34
C VAL A 80 -3.44 9.00 -13.86
N GLN A 81 -2.76 10.15 -13.84
CA GLN A 81 -1.37 10.27 -14.28
C GLN A 81 -0.43 9.48 -13.38
N LEU A 82 -0.58 9.57 -12.06
CA LEU A 82 0.23 8.80 -11.11
C LEU A 82 -0.04 7.30 -11.19
N ASN A 83 -1.31 6.90 -11.33
CA ASN A 83 -1.68 5.50 -11.51
C ASN A 83 -1.03 4.91 -12.76
N LYS A 84 -1.10 5.63 -13.90
CA LYS A 84 -0.43 5.23 -15.15
C LYS A 84 1.08 5.17 -15.01
N PHE A 85 1.68 6.17 -14.37
CA PHE A 85 3.12 6.21 -14.11
C PHE A 85 3.56 5.01 -13.25
N ALA A 86 2.84 4.69 -12.19
CA ALA A 86 3.14 3.58 -11.29
C ALA A 86 3.16 2.26 -12.06
N VAL A 87 2.09 1.96 -12.80
CA VAL A 87 1.98 0.69 -13.53
C VAL A 87 2.98 0.60 -14.68
N ALA A 88 3.27 1.70 -15.37
CA ALA A 88 4.26 1.73 -16.45
C ALA A 88 5.71 1.62 -15.95
N SER A 89 6.01 2.21 -14.79
CA SER A 89 7.35 2.18 -14.17
C SER A 89 7.65 0.87 -13.42
N LYS A 90 6.70 -0.08 -13.43
CA LYS A 90 6.80 -1.40 -12.81
C LYS A 90 7.10 -1.33 -11.32
N VAL A 91 6.46 -0.45 -10.56
CA VAL A 91 6.66 -0.39 -9.10
C VAL A 91 6.19 -1.67 -8.41
N ASP A 92 6.64 -1.94 -7.18
CA ASP A 92 6.20 -3.11 -6.43
C ASP A 92 4.74 -2.97 -6.00
N PHE A 93 4.36 -1.75 -5.55
CA PHE A 93 3.02 -1.44 -5.08
C PHE A 93 2.46 -0.15 -5.66
N LEU A 94 1.25 -0.21 -6.21
CA LEU A 94 0.39 0.95 -6.44
C LEU A 94 -0.54 1.09 -5.23
N LEU A 95 -0.21 2.02 -4.33
CA LEU A 95 -0.93 2.23 -3.07
C LEU A 95 -2.14 3.15 -3.29
N GLN A 96 -3.29 2.72 -2.81
CA GLN A 96 -4.51 3.52 -2.70
C GLN A 96 -4.89 4.25 -4.02
N PRO A 97 -5.15 3.55 -5.14
CA PRO A 97 -5.53 4.18 -6.41
C PRO A 97 -6.98 4.73 -6.42
N ILE A 98 -7.58 4.91 -5.24
CA ILE A 98 -8.97 5.31 -5.03
C ILE A 98 -9.04 6.41 -3.98
N ASP A 99 -10.00 7.32 -4.17
CA ASP A 99 -10.41 8.31 -3.19
C ASP A 99 -11.94 8.40 -3.17
N SER A 100 -12.51 9.37 -2.44
CA SER A 100 -13.95 9.63 -2.44
C SER A 100 -14.46 10.34 -3.71
N GLY A 101 -13.58 10.58 -4.69
CA GLY A 101 -13.88 11.28 -5.92
C GLY A 101 -14.25 10.34 -7.07
N LYS A 102 -13.95 10.79 -8.30
CA LYS A 102 -14.14 9.97 -9.50
C LYS A 102 -13.17 8.80 -9.49
N LEU A 103 -13.60 7.65 -9.99
CA LEU A 103 -12.74 6.49 -10.16
C LEU A 103 -11.58 6.80 -11.14
N ARG A 104 -10.33 6.69 -10.68
CA ARG A 104 -9.12 7.00 -11.46
C ARG A 104 -8.31 5.75 -11.85
N PHE A 105 -8.90 4.58 -11.69
CA PHE A 105 -8.33 3.29 -12.04
C PHE A 105 -9.25 2.63 -13.08
N ASP A 106 -8.77 2.54 -14.32
CA ASP A 106 -9.54 2.08 -15.48
C ASP A 106 -9.03 0.74 -16.01
N THR A 107 -9.65 0.27 -17.10
CA THR A 107 -9.28 -0.99 -17.75
C THR A 107 -7.87 -0.98 -18.34
N ALA A 108 -7.37 0.18 -18.77
CA ALA A 108 -6.03 0.31 -19.34
C ALA A 108 -4.98 0.20 -18.22
N ILE A 109 -5.19 0.89 -17.10
CA ILE A 109 -4.33 0.79 -15.92
C ILE A 109 -4.32 -0.65 -15.39
N ALA A 110 -5.49 -1.30 -15.29
CA ALA A 110 -5.58 -2.69 -14.86
C ALA A 110 -4.75 -3.63 -15.75
N ARG A 111 -4.90 -3.52 -17.07
CA ARG A 111 -4.14 -4.35 -18.03
C ARG A 111 -2.63 -4.16 -17.88
N VAL A 112 -2.17 -2.92 -17.79
CA VAL A 112 -0.74 -2.61 -17.64
C VAL A 112 -0.22 -3.07 -16.27
N ALA A 113 -1.02 -2.95 -15.20
CA ALA A 113 -0.65 -3.45 -13.87
C ALA A 113 -0.38 -4.96 -13.90
N MET A 114 -1.28 -5.74 -14.52
CA MET A 114 -1.09 -7.18 -14.69
C MET A 114 0.15 -7.50 -15.53
N GLN A 115 0.31 -6.86 -16.69
CA GLN A 115 1.45 -7.12 -17.59
C GLN A 115 2.81 -6.83 -16.92
N ASN A 116 2.85 -5.82 -16.05
CA ASN A 116 4.06 -5.42 -15.35
C ASN A 116 4.19 -5.99 -13.94
N ASN A 117 3.31 -6.90 -13.53
CA ASN A 117 3.26 -7.51 -12.19
C ASN A 117 3.24 -6.50 -11.05
N VAL A 118 2.58 -5.35 -11.25
CA VAL A 118 2.40 -4.33 -10.21
C VAL A 118 1.25 -4.72 -9.31
N ARG A 119 1.51 -4.84 -8.00
CA ARG A 119 0.46 -5.14 -7.03
C ARG A 119 -0.34 -3.88 -6.74
N VAL A 120 -1.65 -3.97 -6.89
CA VAL A 120 -2.57 -2.91 -6.51
C VAL A 120 -2.91 -3.10 -5.04
N CYS A 121 -2.82 -2.04 -4.24
CA CYS A 121 -3.00 -2.15 -2.80
C CYS A 121 -3.99 -1.10 -2.29
N PHE A 122 -4.83 -1.49 -1.33
CA PHE A 122 -5.59 -0.55 -0.52
C PHE A 122 -4.97 -0.39 0.86
N LEU A 123 -5.03 0.82 1.40
CA LEU A 123 -4.62 1.15 2.76
C LEU A 123 -5.87 1.25 3.62
N PHE A 124 -5.97 0.41 4.64
CA PHE A 124 -7.17 0.33 5.47
C PHE A 124 -7.35 1.59 6.34
N SER A 125 -6.26 2.20 6.80
CA SER A 125 -6.23 3.47 7.54
C SER A 125 -7.00 4.58 6.83
N GLU A 126 -6.83 4.72 5.52
CA GLU A 126 -7.55 5.71 4.70
C GLU A 126 -9.08 5.53 4.76
N PHE A 127 -9.58 4.29 4.94
CA PHE A 127 -11.01 4.06 5.17
C PHE A 127 -11.43 4.42 6.60
N LEU A 128 -10.57 4.16 7.60
CA LEU A 128 -10.84 4.47 9.01
C LEU A 128 -10.94 5.99 9.23
N GLU A 129 -10.04 6.75 8.60
CA GLU A 129 -9.97 8.21 8.72
C GLU A 129 -11.05 8.92 7.89
N ALA A 130 -11.55 8.30 6.83
CA ALA A 130 -12.57 8.90 5.97
C ALA A 130 -13.89 9.15 6.71
N LYS A 131 -14.49 10.34 6.47
CA LYS A 131 -15.83 10.69 6.95
C LYS A 131 -16.88 9.71 6.39
N PRO A 132 -18.03 9.48 7.05
CA PRO A 132 -19.00 8.47 6.65
C PRO A 132 -19.40 8.50 5.16
N PHE A 133 -19.72 9.68 4.63
CA PHE A 133 -20.08 9.85 3.22
C PHE A 133 -18.89 9.56 2.28
N GLN A 134 -17.71 10.09 2.60
CA GLN A 134 -16.49 9.86 1.82
C GLN A 134 -16.10 8.38 1.83
N ARG A 135 -16.21 7.71 2.97
CA ARG A 135 -15.95 6.28 3.15
C ARG A 135 -16.88 5.45 2.27
N ALA A 136 -18.16 5.79 2.19
CA ALA A 136 -19.11 5.10 1.31
C ALA A 136 -18.71 5.21 -0.17
N LEU A 137 -18.28 6.41 -0.61
CA LEU A 137 -17.77 6.63 -1.96
C LEU A 137 -16.44 5.90 -2.23
N MET A 138 -15.53 5.90 -1.27
CA MET A 138 -14.28 5.15 -1.34
C MET A 138 -14.53 3.65 -1.45
N LEU A 139 -15.44 3.10 -0.65
CA LEU A 139 -15.84 1.69 -0.73
C LEU A 139 -16.43 1.36 -2.09
N LYS A 140 -17.34 2.19 -2.62
CA LYS A 140 -17.86 2.05 -3.99
C LYS A 140 -16.72 1.99 -5.02
N ASN A 141 -15.74 2.87 -4.91
CA ASN A 141 -14.58 2.87 -5.81
C ASN A 141 -13.71 1.62 -5.60
N ALA A 142 -13.51 1.17 -4.36
CA ALA A 142 -12.80 -0.06 -4.04
C ALA A 142 -13.46 -1.30 -4.67
N PHE A 143 -14.79 -1.40 -4.61
CA PHE A 143 -15.57 -2.45 -5.30
C PHE A 143 -15.36 -2.43 -6.81
N MET A 144 -15.30 -1.24 -7.42
CA MET A 144 -15.08 -1.13 -8.86
C MET A 144 -13.66 -1.55 -9.24
N VAL A 145 -12.66 -1.16 -8.45
CA VAL A 145 -11.26 -1.58 -8.63
C VAL A 145 -11.10 -3.08 -8.40
N SER A 146 -11.73 -3.68 -7.38
CA SER A 146 -11.66 -5.13 -7.14
C SER A 146 -12.22 -5.91 -8.32
N LYS A 147 -13.36 -5.46 -8.87
CA LYS A 147 -13.98 -6.05 -10.06
C LYS A 147 -13.05 -5.99 -11.28
N LEU A 148 -12.38 -4.85 -11.48
CA LEU A 148 -11.40 -4.69 -12.56
C LEU A 148 -10.17 -5.57 -12.33
N ALA A 149 -9.60 -5.55 -11.12
CA ALA A 149 -8.44 -6.37 -10.76
C ALA A 149 -8.72 -7.84 -11.02
N ARG A 150 -9.86 -8.37 -10.57
CA ARG A 150 -10.29 -9.74 -10.86
C ARG A 150 -10.44 -10.00 -12.35
N LYS A 151 -11.14 -9.12 -13.08
CA LYS A 151 -11.39 -9.29 -14.52
C LYS A 151 -10.09 -9.38 -15.33
N PHE A 152 -9.06 -8.63 -14.94
CA PHE A 152 -7.79 -8.56 -15.65
C PHE A 152 -6.68 -9.43 -15.04
N GLY A 153 -6.93 -10.09 -13.91
CA GLY A 153 -5.93 -10.91 -13.20
C GLY A 153 -4.86 -10.09 -12.47
N CYS A 154 -5.18 -8.86 -12.05
CA CYS A 154 -4.25 -8.03 -11.27
C CYS A 154 -4.15 -8.57 -9.84
N SER A 155 -2.95 -8.57 -9.28
CA SER A 155 -2.75 -8.81 -7.85
C SER A 155 -3.32 -7.66 -7.04
N LEU A 156 -4.33 -7.94 -6.20
CA LEU A 156 -4.93 -6.99 -5.28
C LEU A 156 -4.61 -7.38 -3.84
N GLN A 157 -4.20 -6.43 -3.01
CA GLN A 157 -3.87 -6.65 -1.61
C GLN A 157 -4.41 -5.52 -0.73
N VAL A 158 -4.60 -5.78 0.55
CA VAL A 158 -4.93 -4.75 1.55
C VAL A 158 -3.85 -4.77 2.61
N PHE A 159 -3.33 -3.60 2.92
CA PHE A 159 -2.46 -3.36 4.06
C PHE A 159 -3.18 -2.49 5.09
N SER A 160 -2.76 -2.55 6.36
CA SER A 160 -3.30 -1.64 7.35
C SER A 160 -3.03 -0.18 6.97
N GLY A 161 -1.83 0.11 6.45
CA GLY A 161 -1.42 1.49 6.16
C GLY A 161 -1.37 2.34 7.42
N ALA A 162 -1.24 1.70 8.59
CA ALA A 162 -1.41 2.33 9.89
C ALA A 162 -0.45 3.51 10.07
N THR A 163 -0.97 4.63 10.58
CA THR A 163 -0.19 5.81 10.99
C THR A 163 0.13 5.79 12.49
N SER A 164 -0.52 4.91 13.24
CA SER A 164 -0.29 4.65 14.66
C SER A 164 -0.50 3.18 15.00
N GLU A 165 -0.05 2.77 16.19
CA GLU A 165 -0.17 1.40 16.70
C GLU A 165 -1.64 0.92 16.75
N TRP A 166 -2.60 1.82 16.97
CA TRP A 166 -4.03 1.54 17.09
C TRP A 166 -4.72 1.18 15.76
N GLU A 167 -4.07 1.51 14.65
CA GLU A 167 -4.58 1.25 13.30
C GLU A 167 -4.04 -0.06 12.72
N MET A 168 -3.09 -0.71 13.38
CA MET A 168 -2.61 -2.03 12.99
C MET A 168 -3.76 -3.04 13.03
N ARG A 169 -3.76 -3.99 12.10
CA ARG A 169 -4.82 -5.00 11.98
C ARG A 169 -4.22 -6.36 11.75
N HIS A 170 -4.86 -7.38 12.33
CA HIS A 170 -4.53 -8.77 12.05
C HIS A 170 -4.74 -9.08 10.56
N GLU A 171 -3.85 -9.87 9.96
CA GLU A 171 -3.87 -10.19 8.53
C GLU A 171 -5.24 -10.76 8.07
N ARG A 172 -5.81 -11.71 8.84
CA ARG A 172 -7.15 -12.25 8.56
C ARG A 172 -8.23 -11.17 8.46
N GLY A 173 -8.16 -10.11 9.27
CA GLY A 173 -9.13 -9.01 9.23
C GLY A 173 -9.05 -8.23 7.91
N LEU A 174 -7.83 -7.92 7.47
CA LEU A 174 -7.58 -7.26 6.19
C LEU A 174 -8.00 -8.14 4.99
N GLN A 175 -7.74 -9.45 5.07
CA GLN A 175 -8.17 -10.40 4.05
C GLN A 175 -9.69 -10.54 3.99
N ASN A 176 -10.38 -10.56 5.14
CA ASN A 176 -11.84 -10.59 5.17
C ASN A 176 -12.43 -9.30 4.57
N PHE A 177 -11.82 -8.14 4.85
CA PHE A 177 -12.21 -6.89 4.21
C PHE A 177 -12.05 -6.97 2.69
N LEU A 178 -10.90 -7.43 2.19
CA LEU A 178 -10.68 -7.61 0.75
C LEU A 178 -11.71 -8.55 0.13
N LYS A 179 -11.96 -9.70 0.77
CA LYS A 179 -12.96 -10.68 0.33
C LYS A 179 -14.35 -10.07 0.24
N SER A 180 -14.75 -9.23 1.19
CA SER A 180 -16.04 -8.54 1.14
C SER A 180 -16.18 -7.56 -0.04
N LEU A 181 -15.07 -7.00 -0.53
CA LEU A 181 -15.04 -6.16 -1.74
C LEU A 181 -15.17 -6.99 -3.03
N GLU A 182 -14.94 -8.27 -2.91
CA GLU A 182 -14.81 -9.23 -3.99
C GLU A 182 -16.06 -10.10 -4.15
N GLU A 183 -16.86 -10.27 -3.09
CA GLU A 183 -18.10 -11.03 -3.12
C GLU A 183 -19.12 -10.40 -4.05
N LYS A 184 -19.69 -11.23 -4.94
CA LYS A 184 -20.81 -10.84 -5.79
C LYS A 184 -22.05 -10.70 -4.89
N LYS A 185 -22.61 -9.50 -4.80
CA LYS A 185 -24.06 -9.37 -4.63
C LYS A 185 -24.71 -9.46 -6.00
#